data_AF-A0A1L3SP11-F1
#
_entry.id   AF-A0A1L3SP11-F1
#
_cell.length_a   1.000
_cell.length_b   1.000
_cell.length_c   1.000
_cell.angle_alpha   90.00
_cell.angle_beta   90.00
_cell.angle_gamma   90.00
#
_symmetry.space_group_name_H-M   'P 1'
#
loop_
_entity.id
_entity.type
_entity.pdbx_description
1 polymer ?
#
loop_
_entity_poly.entity_id
_entity_poly.type
_entity_poly.pdbx_seq_one_letter_code
_entity_poly.pdbx_strand_id
1 'polypeptide(L)'
;MVRNSRHSFRLIARSALVGGVLLLASAPGAFAQSSSHGPTSDSVTGWRCINPFCDTIVQPKTQCLCQKNNPNETVASRLSLTCVPPRAGQSCPAPRFGR
;
A
#
# COMPACT_ATOMS: atom_id res chain seq x y z
N MET A 1 32.49 38.10 -43.50
CA MET A 1 33.04 37.20 -44.53
C MET A 1 32.97 35.78 -43.98
N VAL A 2 31.93 35.00 -44.32
CA VAL A 2 31.90 33.92 -45.34
C VAL A 2 32.91 32.77 -45.08
N ARG A 3 32.33 31.62 -44.68
CA ARG A 3 32.70 30.20 -44.90
C ARG A 3 34.17 29.82 -45.12
N ASN A 4 34.62 28.77 -44.43
CA ASN A 4 34.73 27.46 -45.11
C ASN A 4 35.00 26.28 -44.18
N SER A 5 34.07 25.32 -44.19
CA SER A 5 34.28 23.93 -43.79
C SER A 5 34.99 23.19 -44.93
N ARG A 6 36.01 22.37 -44.64
CA ARG A 6 36.51 21.33 -45.55
C ARG A 6 36.90 20.06 -44.80
N HIS A 7 36.03 19.05 -44.96
CA HIS A 7 36.28 17.61 -45.17
C HIS A 7 37.45 16.96 -44.42
N SER A 8 37.20 16.13 -43.39
CA SER A 8 36.70 14.74 -43.44
C SER A 8 37.73 13.71 -43.92
N PHE A 9 37.68 12.54 -43.26
CA PHE A 9 38.32 11.26 -43.57
C PHE A 9 39.70 11.00 -42.97
N ARG A 10 39.72 10.25 -41.85
CA ARG A 10 40.21 8.87 -41.89
C ARG A 10 39.47 8.00 -40.88
N LEU A 11 39.21 6.81 -41.38
CA LEU A 11 38.26 5.80 -40.96
C LEU A 11 39.02 4.69 -40.21
N ILE A 12 38.28 3.95 -39.38
CA ILE A 12 38.47 2.52 -39.02
C ILE A 12 39.43 2.18 -37.86
N ALA A 13 38.78 1.99 -36.71
CA ALA A 13 38.76 0.78 -35.90
C ALA A 13 40.07 0.12 -35.44
N ARG A 14 40.27 0.13 -34.12
CA ARG A 14 40.70 -1.06 -33.38
C ARG A 14 39.83 -1.24 -32.14
N SER A 15 38.81 -2.08 -32.33
CA SER A 15 38.06 -2.77 -31.30
C SER A 15 39.02 -3.62 -30.45
N ALA A 16 39.24 -3.21 -29.22
CA ALA A 16 39.76 -4.07 -28.16
C ALA A 16 38.67 -4.23 -27.10
N LEU A 17 37.96 -5.36 -27.21
CA LEU A 17 37.11 -5.92 -26.17
C LEU A 17 37.94 -6.12 -24.89
N VAL A 18 37.66 -5.35 -23.86
CA VAL A 18 37.85 -5.79 -22.47
C VAL A 18 36.60 -5.35 -21.71
N GLY A 19 35.82 -6.36 -21.30
CA GLY A 19 34.60 -6.19 -20.54
C GLY A 19 34.85 -5.53 -19.19
N GLY A 20 34.00 -4.58 -18.86
CA GLY A 20 33.83 -4.02 -17.52
C GLY A 20 32.34 -3.85 -17.30
N VAL A 21 31.81 -4.68 -16.41
CA VAL A 21 30.40 -4.91 -16.12
C VAL A 21 29.66 -3.64 -15.69
N LEU A 22 28.37 -3.61 -16.05
CA LEU A 22 27.38 -2.61 -15.65
C LEU A 22 27.46 -2.24 -14.16
N LEU A 23 27.47 -0.95 -13.85
CA LEU A 23 26.89 -0.40 -12.62
C LEU A 23 25.80 0.59 -13.01
N LEU A 24 24.74 0.04 -13.61
CA LEU A 24 23.41 0.61 -13.45
C LEU A 24 22.96 0.36 -12.02
N ALA A 25 22.08 1.25 -11.56
CA ALA A 25 21.23 1.11 -10.39
C ALA A 25 21.93 1.39 -9.06
N SER A 26 21.35 2.13 -8.14
CA SER A 26 20.02 2.74 -8.07
C SER A 26 20.08 3.54 -6.79
N ALA A 27 19.54 4.77 -6.79
CA ALA A 27 19.20 5.42 -5.53
C ALA A 27 18.39 4.40 -4.71
N PRO A 28 18.77 4.06 -3.47
CA PRO A 28 17.82 3.42 -2.58
C PRO A 28 16.75 4.48 -2.35
N GLY A 29 15.68 4.39 -3.15
CA GLY A 29 14.42 5.00 -2.81
C GLY A 29 14.16 4.63 -1.37
N ALA A 30 13.81 5.64 -0.56
CA ALA A 30 13.37 5.42 0.79
C ALA A 30 12.21 4.41 0.75
N PHE A 31 12.54 3.14 0.91
CA PHE A 31 11.60 2.14 1.35
C PHE A 31 11.27 2.61 2.75
N ALA A 32 10.18 3.39 2.86
CA ALA A 32 9.46 3.50 4.10
C ALA A 32 9.38 2.07 4.62
N GLN A 33 10.09 1.81 5.72
CA GLN A 33 9.89 0.63 6.50
C GLN A 33 8.42 0.70 6.90
N SER A 34 7.56 0.12 6.07
CA SER A 34 6.30 -0.44 6.51
C SER A 34 6.72 -1.57 7.44
N SER A 35 7.14 -1.18 8.65
CA SER A 35 7.00 -1.93 9.87
C SER A 35 5.79 -2.80 9.68
N SER A 36 5.94 -4.10 9.85
CA SER A 36 4.94 -5.16 9.71
C SER A 36 3.64 -4.83 10.45
N HIS A 37 2.87 -3.91 9.89
CA HIS A 37 1.56 -3.49 10.32
C HIS A 37 0.64 -4.33 9.47
N GLY A 38 -0.13 -5.20 10.12
CA GLY A 38 -1.18 -5.95 9.44
C GLY A 38 -2.16 -5.02 8.71
N PRO A 39 -3.15 -5.59 8.01
CA PRO A 39 -4.06 -4.82 7.16
C PRO A 39 -4.55 -3.56 7.88
N THR A 40 -4.27 -2.39 7.31
CA THR A 40 -4.66 -1.10 7.93
C THR A 40 -6.18 -0.92 7.89
N SER A 41 -6.84 -1.65 7.00
CA SER A 41 -8.28 -1.69 6.85
C SER A 41 -8.72 -3.12 6.56
N ASP A 42 -9.90 -3.44 7.04
CA ASP A 42 -10.53 -4.72 6.87
C ASP A 42 -11.02 -4.90 5.43
N SER A 43 -10.68 -6.03 4.81
CA SER A 43 -11.03 -6.33 3.42
C SER A 43 -12.52 -6.55 3.20
N VAL A 44 -13.27 -6.89 4.26
CA VAL A 44 -14.69 -7.23 4.18
C VAL A 44 -15.56 -6.00 4.36
N THR A 45 -15.29 -5.22 5.40
CA THR A 45 -16.06 -4.02 5.75
C THR A 45 -15.49 -2.73 5.19
N GLY A 46 -14.21 -2.71 4.80
CA GLY A 46 -13.46 -1.51 4.44
C GLY A 46 -13.13 -0.60 5.64
N TRP A 47 -13.33 -1.06 6.87
CA TRP A 47 -13.15 -0.25 8.08
C TRP A 47 -11.73 -0.34 8.63
N ARG A 48 -11.31 0.66 9.41
CA ARG A 48 -9.94 0.70 9.92
C ARG A 48 -9.71 -0.36 10.99
N CYS A 49 -8.63 -1.12 10.86
CA CYS A 49 -8.22 -2.09 11.88
C CYS A 49 -7.42 -1.41 12.99
N ILE A 50 -7.66 -1.85 14.23
CA ILE A 50 -6.94 -1.37 15.40
C ILE A 50 -5.81 -2.31 15.77
N ASN A 51 -6.02 -3.60 15.52
CA ASN A 51 -5.05 -4.65 15.73
C ASN A 51 -4.47 -5.15 14.39
N PRO A 52 -3.25 -5.70 14.38
CA PRO A 52 -2.64 -6.24 13.17
C PRO A 52 -3.42 -7.44 12.58
N PHE A 53 -4.27 -8.08 13.37
CA PHE A 53 -5.11 -9.21 12.92
C PHE A 53 -6.48 -8.79 12.39
N CYS A 54 -6.83 -7.49 12.43
CA CYS A 54 -8.14 -6.98 12.01
C CYS A 54 -9.38 -7.61 12.69
N ASP A 55 -9.22 -8.27 13.83
CA ASP A 55 -10.37 -8.76 14.62
C ASP A 55 -11.15 -7.61 15.25
N THR A 56 -10.49 -6.48 15.54
CA THR A 56 -11.13 -5.29 16.08
C THR A 56 -11.02 -4.14 15.10
N ILE A 57 -12.17 -3.60 14.69
CA ILE A 57 -12.30 -2.56 13.67
C ILE A 57 -13.04 -1.35 14.23
N VAL A 58 -12.71 -0.16 13.71
CA VAL A 58 -13.38 1.09 14.07
C VAL A 58 -14.43 1.42 13.02
N GLN A 59 -15.68 1.53 13.44
CA GLN A 59 -16.76 1.98 12.58
C GLN A 59 -16.51 3.45 12.15
N PRO A 60 -16.57 3.75 10.84
CA PRO A 60 -16.41 5.12 10.37
C PRO A 60 -17.54 6.01 10.89
N LYS A 61 -17.25 7.29 11.10
CA LYS A 61 -18.16 8.35 11.60
C LYS A 61 -18.55 8.24 13.08
N THR A 62 -18.71 7.05 13.64
CA THR A 62 -19.14 6.86 15.04
C THR A 62 -18.00 6.53 15.99
N GLN A 63 -16.84 6.12 15.47
CA GLN A 63 -15.70 5.65 16.28
C GLN A 63 -16.03 4.48 17.21
N CYS A 64 -17.11 3.75 16.92
CA CYS A 64 -17.47 2.54 17.64
C CYS A 64 -16.44 1.45 17.38
N LEU A 65 -16.09 0.72 18.44
CA LEU A 65 -15.18 -0.42 18.37
C LEU A 65 -16.02 -1.66 18.11
N CYS A 66 -15.80 -2.31 16.98
CA CYS A 66 -16.52 -3.52 16.61
C CYS A 66 -15.55 -4.69 16.57
N GLN A 67 -15.88 -5.75 17.29
CA GLN A 67 -15.14 -7.01 17.28
C GLN A 67 -15.80 -7.99 16.31
N LYS A 68 -15.00 -8.61 15.46
CA LYS A 68 -15.43 -9.69 14.57
C LYS A 68 -15.57 -10.99 15.34
N ASN A 69 -16.77 -11.54 15.34
CA ASN A 69 -17.02 -12.86 15.92
C ASN A 69 -16.65 -13.99 14.92
N ASN A 70 -16.62 -13.69 13.62
CA ASN A 70 -16.21 -14.59 12.54
C ASN A 70 -15.12 -13.96 11.65
N PRO A 71 -13.87 -13.88 12.11
CA PRO A 71 -12.79 -13.19 11.39
C PRO A 71 -12.48 -13.79 10.01
N ASN A 72 -12.77 -15.08 9.80
CA ASN A 72 -12.56 -15.77 8.52
C ASN A 72 -13.69 -15.54 7.49
N GLU A 73 -14.78 -14.89 7.87
CA GLU A 73 -15.87 -14.60 6.93
C GLU A 73 -15.43 -13.55 5.92
N THR A 74 -15.67 -13.81 4.65
CA THR A 74 -15.26 -12.92 3.54
C THR A 74 -16.43 -12.10 3.00
N VAL A 75 -17.66 -12.48 3.34
CA VAL A 75 -18.89 -11.82 2.88
C VAL A 75 -19.42 -10.86 3.95
N ALA A 76 -19.46 -9.57 3.65
CA ALA A 76 -19.87 -8.54 4.61
C ALA A 76 -21.28 -8.73 5.16
N SER A 77 -22.22 -9.25 4.37
CA SER A 77 -23.60 -9.53 4.82
C SER A 77 -23.71 -10.70 5.80
N ARG A 78 -22.68 -11.57 5.87
CA ARG A 78 -22.59 -12.69 6.81
C ARG A 78 -21.64 -12.42 7.96
N LEU A 79 -20.94 -11.29 7.94
CA LEU A 79 -20.03 -10.89 8.98
C LEU A 79 -20.81 -10.53 10.26
N SER A 80 -20.47 -11.20 11.36
CA SER A 80 -21.03 -10.96 12.68
C SER A 80 -20.10 -10.06 13.47
N LEU A 81 -20.61 -8.89 13.85
CA LEU A 81 -19.88 -7.88 14.58
C LEU A 81 -20.57 -7.59 15.92
N THR A 82 -19.78 -7.59 16.99
CA THR A 82 -20.20 -7.06 18.29
C THR A 82 -19.60 -5.67 18.46
N CYS A 83 -20.43 -4.62 18.48
CA CYS A 83 -19.95 -3.24 18.60
C CYS A 83 -20.19 -2.66 19.98
N VAL A 84 -19.19 -1.98 20.52
CA VAL A 84 -19.25 -1.25 21.79
C VAL A 84 -18.96 0.24 21.57
N PRO A 85 -19.68 1.14 22.28
CA PRO A 85 -19.47 2.57 22.17
C PRO A 85 -18.15 2.97 22.82
N PRO A 86 -17.45 3.99 22.28
CA PRO A 86 -16.20 4.48 22.86
C PRO A 86 -16.41 5.23 24.17
N ARG A 87 -17.65 5.66 24.46
CA ARG A 87 -18.03 6.38 25.69
C ARG A 87 -19.37 5.88 26.22
N ALA A 88 -19.50 5.85 27.55
CA ALA A 88 -20.77 5.54 28.21
C ALA A 88 -21.86 6.55 27.80
N GLY A 89 -23.05 6.06 27.48
CA GLY A 89 -24.20 6.88 27.04
C GLY A 89 -24.31 7.11 25.53
N GLN A 90 -23.36 6.60 24.72
CA GLN A 90 -23.48 6.58 23.26
C GLN A 90 -23.93 5.20 22.78
N SER A 91 -24.69 5.16 21.68
CA SER A 91 -25.09 3.90 21.05
C SER A 91 -24.38 3.74 19.71
N CYS A 92 -23.98 2.51 19.40
CA CYS A 92 -23.38 2.17 18.12
C CYS A 92 -24.48 1.74 17.15
N PRO A 93 -24.66 2.45 16.03
CA PRO A 93 -25.64 2.04 15.04
C PRO A 93 -25.24 0.69 14.44
N ALA A 94 -26.23 -0.18 14.25
CA ALA A 94 -26.01 -1.48 13.64
C ALA A 94 -25.28 -1.32 12.29
N PRO A 95 -24.21 -2.10 12.04
CA PRO A 95 -23.50 -2.07 10.76
C PRO A 95 -24.46 -2.36 9.61
N ARG A 96 -24.47 -1.50 8.58
CA ARG A 96 -25.22 -1.75 7.35
C ARG A 96 -24.24 -2.23 6.29
N PHE A 97 -24.26 -3.54 6.03
CA PHE A 97 -23.53 -4.15 4.94
C PHE A 97 -24.52 -4.47 3.81
N GLY A 98 -24.41 -3.75 2.70
CA GLY A 98 -25.24 -3.99 1.52
C GLY A 98 -25.55 -2.73 0.71
N ARG A 99 -25.09 -2.72 -0.54
CA ARG A 99 -25.97 -3.03 -1.67
C ARG A 99 -25.29 -4.07 -2.54
#